data_AF-A0A4R2N1A8-F1
#
_entry.id   AF-A0A4R2N1A8-F1
#
_cell.length_a   1.000
_cell.length_b   1.000
_cell.length_c   1.000
_cell.angle_alpha   90.00
_cell.angle_beta   90.00
_cell.angle_gamma   90.00
#
_symmetry.space_group_name_H-M   'P 1'
#
loop_
_entity.id
_entity.type
_entity.pdbx_description
1 polymer ?
#
loop_
_entity_poly.entity_id
_entity_poly.type
_entity_poly.pdbx_seq_one_letter_code
_entity_poly.pdbx_strand_id
1 'polypeptide(L)'
;MRQGFAETIKKATETGYYDCIVVLACAEWTYWTWGNACRNAKPKKFHFDEWITLHNNPEFEQFVIWLRSELDSIVQLPEAEQQRLKLLFRHCCQLERDFFTYAYQQS
;
A
#
# COMPACT_ATOMS: atom_id res chain seq x y z
N MET A 1 15.79 -4.39 3.33
CA MET A 1 14.32 -4.44 3.14
C MET A 1 13.61 -3.18 3.61
N ARG A 2 13.67 -2.76 4.89
CA ARG A 2 13.04 -1.49 5.34
C ARG A 2 13.52 -0.23 4.59
N GLN A 3 14.78 -0.20 4.15
CA GLN A 3 15.35 0.94 3.41
C GLN A 3 14.72 1.13 2.03
N GLY A 4 14.38 0.05 1.31
CA GLY A 4 13.89 0.15 -0.07
C GLY A 4 12.53 0.84 -0.19
N PHE A 5 11.61 0.58 0.74
CA PHE A 5 10.30 1.25 0.75
C PHE A 5 10.42 2.72 1.15
N ALA A 6 11.22 3.02 2.19
CA ALA A 6 11.46 4.40 2.64
C ALA A 6 12.13 5.26 1.55
N GLU A 7 13.10 4.71 0.83
CA GLU A 7 13.73 5.37 -0.32
C GLU A 7 12.74 5.60 -1.47
N THR A 8 11.87 4.62 -1.73
CA THR A 8 10.82 4.74 -2.76
C THR A 8 9.84 5.86 -2.41
N ILE A 9 9.40 5.96 -1.14
CA ILE A 9 8.57 7.07 -0.66
C ILE A 9 9.29 8.41 -0.88
N LYS A 10 10.55 8.52 -0.42
CA LYS A 10 11.32 9.75 -0.57
C LYS A 10 11.41 10.18 -2.03
N LYS A 11 11.77 9.27 -2.92
CA LYS A 11 11.87 9.54 -4.35
C LYS A 11 10.52 9.95 -4.95
N ALA A 12 9.43 9.34 -4.53
CA ALA A 12 8.09 9.73 -4.98
C ALA A 12 7.76 11.18 -4.61
N THR A 13 8.11 11.61 -3.38
CA THR A 13 7.89 13.01 -2.95
C THR A 13 8.69 14.03 -3.76
N GLU A 14 9.85 13.63 -4.29
CA GLU A 14 10.69 14.46 -5.16
C GLU A 14 10.20 14.45 -6.62
N THR A 15 9.45 13.41 -7.03
CA THR A 15 9.04 13.20 -8.43
C THR A 15 7.70 13.86 -8.73
N GLY A 16 6.70 13.65 -7.86
CA GLY A 16 5.40 14.30 -8.03
C GLY A 16 4.21 13.56 -7.44
N TYR A 17 3.04 14.14 -7.66
CA TYR A 17 1.78 13.70 -7.09
C TYR A 17 1.44 12.24 -7.42
N TYR A 18 1.45 11.86 -8.70
CA TYR A 18 1.06 10.51 -9.11
C TYR A 18 2.00 9.43 -8.60
N ASP A 19 3.29 9.72 -8.45
CA ASP A 19 4.24 8.82 -7.81
C ASP A 19 3.87 8.60 -6.33
N CYS A 20 3.51 9.67 -5.61
CA CYS A 20 3.06 9.57 -4.23
C CYS A 20 1.77 8.74 -4.13
N ILE A 21 0.78 8.99 -5.00
CA ILE A 21 -0.46 8.21 -5.06
C ILE A 21 -0.16 6.74 -5.32
N VAL A 22 0.72 6.41 -6.25
CA VAL A 22 1.08 5.02 -6.56
C VAL A 22 1.70 4.30 -5.37
N VAL A 23 2.65 4.95 -4.68
CA VAL A 23 3.31 4.34 -3.51
C VAL A 23 2.33 4.17 -2.35
N LEU A 24 1.55 5.21 -2.04
CA LEU A 24 0.55 5.17 -0.96
C LEU A 24 -0.56 4.15 -1.25
N ALA A 25 -1.13 4.17 -2.46
CA ALA A 25 -2.16 3.23 -2.84
C ALA A 25 -1.67 1.78 -2.77
N CYS A 26 -0.42 1.50 -3.14
CA CYS A 26 0.14 0.17 -2.99
C CYS A 26 0.21 -0.28 -1.52
N ALA A 27 0.77 0.55 -0.64
CA ALA A 27 0.87 0.23 0.78
C ALA A 27 -0.50 0.05 1.42
N GLU A 28 -1.34 1.09 1.36
CA GLU A 28 -2.58 1.15 2.12
C GLU A 28 -3.62 0.14 1.60
N TRP A 29 -3.68 -0.07 0.28
CA TRP A 29 -4.59 -1.07 -0.28
C TRP A 29 -4.15 -2.50 0.06
N THR A 30 -2.85 -2.78 0.14
CA THR A 30 -2.34 -4.08 0.60
C THR A 30 -2.81 -4.35 2.03
N TYR A 31 -2.64 -3.38 2.93
CA TYR A 31 -3.08 -3.50 4.33
C TYR A 31 -4.59 -3.61 4.47
N TRP A 32 -5.38 -2.83 3.72
CA TRP A 32 -6.83 -2.95 3.76
C TRP A 32 -7.32 -4.31 3.28
N THR A 33 -6.75 -4.81 2.19
CA THR A 33 -7.12 -6.13 1.63
C THR A 33 -6.87 -7.24 2.65
N TRP A 34 -5.71 -7.22 3.30
CA TRP A 34 -5.37 -8.15 4.37
C TRP A 34 -6.26 -7.98 5.61
N GLY A 35 -6.41 -6.75 6.11
CA GLY A 35 -7.18 -6.45 7.31
C GLY A 35 -8.65 -6.81 7.16
N ASN A 36 -9.24 -6.56 5.98
CA ASN A 36 -10.61 -6.96 5.67
C ASN A 36 -10.76 -8.48 5.59
N ALA A 37 -9.80 -9.19 4.98
CA ALA A 37 -9.79 -10.66 4.99
C ALA A 37 -9.72 -11.24 6.41
N CYS A 38 -9.07 -10.53 7.34
CA CYS A 38 -8.96 -10.88 8.75
C CYS A 38 -10.07 -10.31 9.64
N ARG A 39 -11.14 -9.68 9.11
CA ARG A 39 -12.15 -8.95 9.92
C ARG A 39 -12.83 -9.77 11.02
N ASN A 40 -12.91 -11.09 10.87
CA ASN A 40 -13.53 -11.99 11.83
C ASN A 40 -12.50 -12.78 12.66
N ALA A 41 -11.20 -12.51 12.46
CA ALA A 41 -10.14 -13.13 13.25
C ALA A 41 -10.26 -12.68 14.72
N LYS A 42 -9.93 -13.58 15.64
CA LYS A 42 -9.94 -13.31 17.08
C LYS A 42 -8.56 -13.62 17.66
N PRO A 43 -7.55 -12.79 17.37
CA PRO A 43 -6.20 -13.05 17.85
C PRO A 43 -6.16 -12.99 19.38
N LYS A 44 -5.34 -13.85 19.99
CA LYS A 44 -5.23 -13.94 21.47
C LYS A 44 -4.60 -12.69 22.10
N LYS A 45 -3.77 -11.96 21.35
CA LYS A 45 -3.08 -10.75 21.83
C LYS A 45 -3.83 -9.52 21.31
N PHE A 46 -4.18 -8.61 22.21
CA PHE A 46 -5.01 -7.44 21.89
C PHE A 46 -4.39 -6.55 20.79
N HIS A 47 -3.07 -6.36 20.78
CA HIS A 47 -2.41 -5.50 19.78
C HIS A 47 -2.54 -6.02 18.34
N PHE A 48 -2.78 -7.33 18.14
CA PHE A 48 -3.08 -7.84 16.80
C PHE A 48 -4.51 -7.53 16.37
N ASP A 49 -5.45 -7.49 17.32
CA ASP A 49 -6.84 -7.09 17.08
C ASP A 49 -6.93 -5.60 16.75
N GLU A 50 -6.20 -4.76 17.49
CA GLU A 50 -6.07 -3.33 17.20
C GLU A 50 -5.42 -3.09 15.83
N TRP A 51 -4.39 -3.88 15.48
CA TRP A 51 -3.73 -3.75 14.18
C TRP A 51 -4.67 -4.11 13.01
N ILE A 52 -5.51 -5.14 13.16
CA ILE A 52 -6.53 -5.47 12.16
C ILE A 52 -7.56 -4.33 12.06
N THR A 53 -8.06 -3.87 13.21
CA THR A 53 -9.08 -2.80 13.30
C THR A 53 -8.60 -1.48 12.69
N LEU A 54 -7.32 -1.14 12.90
CA LEU A 54 -6.71 0.06 12.33
C LEU A 54 -6.74 0.05 10.79
N HIS A 55 -6.60 -1.12 10.17
CA HIS A 55 -6.50 -1.26 8.71
C HIS A 55 -7.80 -1.73 8.05
N ASN A 56 -8.91 -1.84 8.78
CA ASN A 56 -10.20 -2.23 8.19
C ASN A 56 -11.41 -1.45 8.73
N ASN A 57 -11.17 -0.38 9.49
CA ASN A 57 -12.24 0.53 9.90
C ASN A 57 -12.78 1.35 8.70
N PRO A 58 -14.00 1.92 8.83
CA PRO A 58 -14.64 2.67 7.75
C PRO A 58 -13.82 3.86 7.23
N GLU A 59 -13.09 4.56 8.11
CA GLU A 59 -12.27 5.71 7.73
C GLU A 59 -11.10 5.28 6.84
N PHE A 60 -10.44 4.18 7.20
CA PHE A 60 -9.36 3.60 6.42
C PHE A 60 -9.85 3.04 5.09
N GLU A 61 -11.01 2.36 5.07
CA GLU A 61 -11.65 1.92 3.83
C GLU A 61 -11.93 3.10 2.89
N GLN A 62 -12.50 4.20 3.41
CA GLN A 62 -12.79 5.39 2.62
C GLN A 62 -11.52 6.04 2.05
N PHE A 63 -10.43 6.04 2.82
CA PHE A 63 -9.13 6.52 2.36
C PHE A 63 -8.57 5.66 1.22
N VAL A 64 -8.63 4.33 1.34
CA VAL A 64 -8.18 3.41 0.29
C VAL A 64 -9.05 3.53 -0.97
N ILE A 65 -10.37 3.70 -0.82
CA ILE A 65 -11.27 3.96 -1.96
C ILE A 65 -10.86 5.25 -2.69
N TRP A 66 -10.56 6.32 -1.94
CA TRP A 66 -10.08 7.56 -2.54
C TRP A 66 -8.76 7.35 -3.30
N LEU A 67 -7.76 6.70 -2.69
CA LEU A 67 -6.48 6.39 -3.34
C LEU A 67 -6.67 5.60 -4.65
N ARG A 68 -7.59 4.64 -4.67
CA ARG A 68 -7.91 3.87 -5.88
C ARG A 68 -8.54 4.74 -6.96
N SER A 69 -9.40 5.68 -6.60
CA SER A 69 -9.97 6.62 -7.57
C SER A 69 -8.91 7.56 -8.17
N GLU A 70 -7.90 7.94 -7.38
CA GLU A 70 -6.77 8.71 -7.87
C GLU A 70 -5.90 7.88 -8.84
N LEU A 71 -5.72 6.58 -8.58
CA LEU A 71 -5.07 5.67 -9.54
C LEU A 71 -5.86 5.56 -10.85
N ASP A 72 -7.18 5.48 -10.78
CA ASP A 72 -8.02 5.41 -11.98
C ASP A 72 -7.87 6.66 -12.86
N SER A 73 -7.56 7.82 -12.27
CA SER A 73 -7.31 9.06 -13.02
C SER A 73 -6.03 9.05 -13.86
N ILE A 74 -5.07 8.14 -13.58
CA ILE A 74 -3.79 8.02 -14.32
C ILE A 74 -4.02 7.75 -15.81
N VAL A 75 -5.15 7.16 -16.20
CA VAL A 75 -5.49 6.92 -17.62
C VAL A 75 -5.55 8.19 -18.48
N GLN A 76 -5.66 9.36 -17.84
CA GLN A 76 -5.65 10.67 -18.50
C GLN A 76 -4.23 11.16 -18.85
N LEU A 77 -3.19 10.55 -18.28
CA LEU A 77 -1.80 10.92 -18.53
C LEU A 77 -1.29 10.36 -19.86
N PRO A 78 -0.20 10.90 -20.42
CA PRO A 78 0.47 10.30 -21.58
C PRO A 78 0.84 8.84 -21.33
N GLU A 79 0.74 7.99 -22.36
CA GLU A 79 0.95 6.54 -22.22
C GLU A 79 2.31 6.19 -21.59
N ALA A 80 3.37 6.92 -21.93
CA ALA A 80 4.70 6.73 -21.35
C ALA A 80 4.70 6.89 -19.81
N GLU A 81 3.99 7.90 -19.29
CA GLU A 81 3.85 8.12 -17.84
C GLU A 81 3.01 7.01 -17.20
N GLN A 82 1.93 6.57 -17.85
CA GLN A 82 1.14 5.45 -17.36
C GLN A 82 1.98 4.18 -17.22
N GLN A 83 2.83 3.86 -18.22
CA GLN A 83 3.70 2.70 -18.15
C GLN A 83 4.75 2.84 -17.05
N ARG A 84 5.33 4.03 -16.87
CA ARG A 84 6.28 4.31 -15.78
C ARG A 84 5.64 4.10 -14.40
N LEU A 85 4.44 4.64 -14.19
CA LEU A 85 3.69 4.51 -12.94
C LEU A 85 3.25 3.06 -12.68
N LYS A 86 2.89 2.30 -13.72
CA LYS A 86 2.62 0.85 -13.60
C LYS A 86 3.86 0.07 -13.14
N LEU A 87 5.04 0.40 -13.67
CA LEU A 87 6.29 -0.22 -13.23
C LEU A 87 6.62 0.13 -11.78
N LEU A 88 6.39 1.38 -11.36
CA LEU A 88 6.53 1.81 -9.97
C LEU A 88 5.56 1.04 -9.06
N PHE A 89 4.30 0.90 -9.43
CA PHE A 89 3.32 0.14 -8.65
C PHE A 89 3.76 -1.32 -8.47
N ARG A 90 4.21 -1.98 -9.55
CA ARG A 90 4.75 -3.35 -9.49
C ARG A 90 5.96 -3.44 -8.56
N HIS A 91 6.85 -2.45 -8.59
CA HIS A 91 7.99 -2.40 -7.69
C HIS A 91 7.54 -2.28 -6.21
N CYS A 92 6.58 -1.41 -5.91
CA CYS A 92 6.02 -1.27 -4.57
C CYS A 92 5.39 -2.58 -4.08
N CYS A 93 4.61 -3.29 -4.91
CA CYS A 93 4.02 -4.58 -4.55
C CYS A 93 5.09 -5.62 -4.21
N GLN A 94 6.21 -5.60 -4.92
CA GLN A 94 7.33 -6.51 -4.65
C GLN A 94 7.97 -6.19 -3.29
N LEU A 95 8.18 -4.91 -2.98
CA LEU A 95 8.72 -4.48 -1.69
C LEU A 95 7.78 -4.83 -0.52
N GLU A 96 6.46 -4.65 -0.68
CA GLU A 96 5.46 -5.06 0.32
C GLU A 96 5.52 -6.57 0.61
N ARG A 97 5.52 -7.39 -0.45
CA ARG A 97 5.64 -8.84 -0.29
C ARG A 97 6.93 -9.23 0.43
N ASP A 98 8.05 -8.61 0.05
CA ASP A 98 9.34 -8.90 0.65
C ASP A 98 9.36 -8.46 2.13
N PHE A 99 8.71 -7.34 2.49
CA PHE A 99 8.53 -6.90 3.88
C PHE A 99 7.81 -7.95 4.73
N PHE A 100 6.65 -8.45 4.28
CA PHE A 100 5.92 -9.51 4.99
C PHE A 100 6.71 -10.82 5.05
N THR A 101 7.38 -11.19 3.96
CA THR A 101 8.22 -12.40 3.90
C THR A 101 9.33 -12.35 4.93
N TYR A 102 10.02 -11.21 5.04
CA TYR A 102 11.06 -11.02 6.04
C TYR A 102 10.51 -11.15 7.46
N ALA A 103 9.42 -10.45 7.78
CA ALA A 103 8.82 -10.50 9.11
C ALA A 103 8.47 -11.95 9.52
N TYR A 104 7.94 -12.75 8.59
CA TYR A 104 7.61 -14.15 8.82
C TYR A 104 8.85 -15.04 9.00
N GLN A 105 9.94 -14.78 8.29
CA GLN A 105 11.19 -15.54 8.47
C GLN A 105 11.92 -15.22 9.78
N GLN A 106 11.61 -14.09 10.42
CA GLN A 106 12.17 -13.69 11.71
C GLN A 106 11.32 -14.13 12.91
N SER A 107 10.16 -14.75 12.69
CA SER A 107 9.20 -15.15 13.75
C SER A 107 9.40 -16.56 14.28
#